data_AF-A0AAN5D9Z9-F1
#
_entry.id   AF-A0AAN5D9Z9-F1
#
_cell.length_a   1.000
_cell.length_b   1.000
_cell.length_c   1.000
_cell.angle_alpha   90.00
_cell.angle_beta   90.00
_cell.angle_gamma   90.00
#
_symmetry.space_group_name_H-M   'P 1'
#
loop_
_entity.id
_entity.type
_entity.pdbx_description
1 polymer ?
#
loop_
_entity_poly.entity_id
_entity_poly.type
_entity_poly.pdbx_seq_one_letter_code
_entity_poly.pdbx_strand_id
1 'polypeptide(L)'
;MGQIFSFPDSRIVETTYGKVQGRRLIYSGEKQVDAFQGIPFAKPPVGELRFAKPQLPEMWSEIRETKAFGNRSVQAPFSCFDKYLLGKTSEDCLYLNVFTPCRDPPKEGFPVMVFIYGGGFEIGSTNTYGDVNICEHIITRDVIFVTVAYRLGYLGFFTTGDDVCPGNFGLWDQTAALRWVNDNIEAFGGNKNNITLLGQSAGAISTDMLDLSPHSTGLFHKKIVMSGTADIRIVKDCDMPKNSRDKAVSLGITDYKSSEDLLEKLRALPAEKFMHAPKSYKNDMDGNDPMNLETVPYLGGDFFGAPLDELRKRSNPKPLMAGITKEEGIAFIFEQKLNEEFLSQIISLVAHDASDVEKVEVRSKPFQRYSSSSFRRNSANCMKTRNVSKIKRK
;
A
#
# COMPACT_ATOMS: atom_id res chain seq x y z
N MET A 1 8.62 17.52 -28.69
CA MET A 1 9.35 18.62 -28.03
C MET A 1 8.95 18.60 -26.57
N GLY A 2 9.86 18.19 -25.69
CA GLY A 2 9.56 17.98 -24.27
C GLY A 2 9.30 19.30 -23.56
N GLN A 3 8.19 19.39 -22.82
CA GLN A 3 7.94 20.52 -21.93
C GLN A 3 9.00 20.52 -20.83
N ILE A 4 9.71 21.63 -20.72
CA ILE A 4 10.57 21.92 -19.57
C ILE A 4 9.60 22.27 -18.43
N PHE A 5 9.36 21.34 -17.53
CA PHE A 5 8.70 21.65 -16.27
C PHE A 5 9.66 22.51 -15.43
N SER A 6 9.37 23.80 -15.29
CA SER A 6 9.95 24.56 -14.18
C SER A 6 9.23 24.12 -12.91
N PHE A 7 10.00 23.89 -11.84
CA PHE A 7 9.46 23.52 -10.53
C PHE A 7 9.71 24.64 -9.51
N PRO A 8 9.09 25.83 -9.65
CA PRO A 8 9.22 26.87 -8.65
C PRO A 8 8.55 26.45 -7.34
N ASP A 9 8.76 27.23 -6.29
CA ASP A 9 8.11 26.99 -5.01
C ASP A 9 6.58 27.08 -5.13
N SER A 10 5.87 26.21 -4.41
CA SER A 10 4.42 26.30 -4.28
C SER A 10 4.01 27.47 -3.38
N ARG A 11 2.70 27.68 -3.24
CA ARG A 11 2.15 28.44 -2.11
C ARG A 11 2.54 27.76 -0.79
N ILE A 12 2.67 28.56 0.27
CA ILE A 12 2.82 28.06 1.64
C ILE A 12 1.43 27.69 2.15
N VAL A 13 1.32 26.51 2.78
CA VAL A 13 0.08 26.02 3.39
C VAL A 13 0.30 25.84 4.88
N GLU A 14 -0.63 26.34 5.69
CA GLU A 14 -0.64 26.15 7.13
C GLU A 14 -1.42 24.88 7.48
N THR A 15 -0.73 23.92 8.09
CA THR A 15 -1.34 22.69 8.62
C THR A 15 -1.46 22.81 10.14
N THR A 16 -2.21 21.91 10.76
CA THR A 16 -2.36 21.79 12.22
C THR A 16 -1.01 21.67 12.95
N TYR A 17 0.04 21.17 12.28
CA TYR A 17 1.35 20.93 12.87
C TYR A 17 2.41 21.97 12.48
N GLY A 18 2.08 22.88 11.57
CA GLY A 18 3.00 23.91 11.08
C GLY A 18 2.90 24.14 9.58
N LYS A 19 3.70 25.09 9.08
CA LYS A 19 3.68 25.53 7.68
C LYS A 19 4.48 24.60 6.78
N VAL A 20 3.98 24.34 5.57
CA VAL A 20 4.66 23.53 4.54
C VAL A 20 4.76 24.29 3.22
N GLN A 21 5.84 24.06 2.48
CA GLN A 21 6.04 24.58 1.14
C GLN A 21 6.55 23.48 0.22
N GLY A 22 5.75 23.14 -0.78
CA GLY A 22 6.08 22.19 -1.83
C GLY A 22 6.65 22.86 -3.07
N ARG A 23 6.46 22.19 -4.21
CA ARG A 23 6.85 22.68 -5.53
C ARG A 23 5.65 22.76 -6.45
N ARG A 24 5.72 23.64 -7.44
CA ARG A 24 4.68 23.82 -8.45
C ARG A 24 5.06 23.13 -9.75
N LEU A 25 4.11 22.43 -10.36
CA LEU A 25 4.23 21.85 -11.69
C LEU A 25 3.39 22.69 -12.65
N ILE A 26 4.05 23.25 -13.67
CA ILE A 26 3.41 24.06 -14.71
C ILE A 26 3.26 23.20 -15.98
N TYR A 27 2.02 22.88 -16.32
CA TYR A 27 1.67 22.19 -17.57
C TYR A 27 1.32 23.21 -18.67
N SER A 28 1.44 22.86 -19.96
CA SER A 28 1.05 23.78 -21.03
C SER A 28 -0.38 24.30 -20.88
N GLY A 29 -0.54 25.63 -20.98
CA GLY A 29 -1.79 26.35 -20.74
C GLY A 29 -1.82 27.01 -19.35
N GLU A 30 -3.02 27.17 -18.77
CA GLU A 30 -3.22 27.76 -17.43
C GLU A 30 -3.26 26.72 -16.30
N LYS A 31 -3.09 25.43 -16.58
CA LYS A 31 -3.21 24.38 -15.56
C LYS A 31 -1.91 24.22 -14.77
N GLN A 32 -1.96 24.66 -13.52
CA GLN A 32 -0.85 24.54 -12.55
C GLN A 32 -1.27 23.62 -11.40
N VAL A 33 -0.30 22.88 -10.85
CA VAL A 33 -0.50 21.95 -9.73
C VAL A 33 0.54 22.23 -8.67
N ASP A 34 0.15 22.28 -7.40
CA ASP A 34 1.08 22.31 -6.28
C ASP A 34 1.24 20.88 -5.73
N ALA A 35 2.49 20.45 -5.56
CA ALA A 35 2.89 19.15 -5.04
C ALA A 35 3.65 19.32 -3.73
N PHE A 36 3.04 18.86 -2.64
CA PHE A 36 3.62 18.82 -1.31
C PHE A 36 3.97 17.37 -0.97
N GLN A 37 5.25 17.06 -0.84
CA GLN A 37 5.73 15.69 -0.73
C GLN A 37 6.55 15.51 0.55
N GLY A 38 6.41 14.35 1.18
CA GLY A 38 7.13 14.05 2.43
C GLY A 38 6.59 14.82 3.63
N ILE A 39 5.27 15.05 3.70
CA ILE A 39 4.65 15.65 4.90
C ILE A 39 4.50 14.55 5.95
N PRO A 40 5.06 14.70 7.17
CA PRO A 40 4.88 13.70 8.21
C PRO A 40 3.45 13.77 8.77
N PHE A 41 2.79 12.62 8.85
CA PHE A 41 1.46 12.51 9.46
C PHE A 41 1.50 11.82 10.83
N ALA A 42 2.65 11.30 11.24
CA ALA A 42 2.89 10.66 12.53
C ALA A 42 4.37 10.81 12.94
N LYS A 43 4.68 10.57 14.22
CA LYS A 43 6.07 10.45 14.69
C LYS A 43 6.77 9.28 13.99
N PRO A 44 8.09 9.36 13.75
CA PRO A 44 8.89 8.23 13.29
C PRO A 44 8.70 7.01 14.23
N PRO A 45 8.28 5.84 13.73
CA PRO A 45 7.99 4.66 14.55
C PRO A 45 9.27 3.88 14.92
N VAL A 46 10.24 4.58 15.50
CA VAL A 46 11.57 4.05 15.87
C VAL A 46 11.68 3.81 17.38
N GLY A 47 12.62 2.96 17.79
CA GLY A 47 12.86 2.66 19.21
C GLY A 47 11.61 2.10 19.88
N GLU A 48 11.18 2.71 20.98
CA GLU A 48 9.97 2.31 21.72
C GLU A 48 8.66 2.44 20.91
N LEU A 49 8.65 3.26 19.83
CA LEU A 49 7.51 3.38 18.93
C LEU A 49 7.45 2.27 17.88
N ARG A 50 8.49 1.42 17.78
CA ARG A 50 8.41 0.20 16.99
C ARG A 50 7.42 -0.75 17.65
N PHE A 51 6.54 -1.32 16.83
CA PHE A 51 5.40 -2.15 17.25
C PHE A 51 4.42 -1.42 18.17
N ALA A 52 4.22 -0.12 17.95
CA ALA A 52 3.20 0.68 18.61
C ALA A 52 2.28 1.38 17.59
N LYS A 53 1.08 1.76 18.02
CA LYS A 53 0.18 2.62 17.23
C LYS A 53 0.90 3.96 16.90
N PRO A 54 0.69 4.53 15.71
CA PRO A 54 1.29 5.80 15.33
C PRO A 54 0.87 6.91 16.30
N GLN A 55 1.82 7.77 16.66
CA GLN A 55 1.58 8.95 17.49
C GLN A 55 1.55 10.21 16.63
N LEU A 56 0.85 11.25 17.09
CA LEU A 56 0.77 12.55 16.40
C LEU A 56 2.17 13.14 16.16
N PRO A 57 2.43 13.70 14.97
CA PRO A 57 3.74 14.27 14.65
C PRO A 57 4.04 15.47 15.55
N GLU A 58 5.32 15.78 15.70
CA GLU A 58 5.74 16.98 16.42
C GLU A 58 5.34 18.23 15.63
N MET A 59 4.96 19.30 16.33
CA MET A 59 4.73 20.60 15.72
C MET A 59 6.06 21.27 15.36
N TRP A 60 6.05 22.11 14.32
CA TRP A 60 7.21 22.89 13.89
C TRP A 60 6.85 24.36 13.66
N SER A 61 7.75 25.27 14.03
CA SER A 61 7.55 26.72 13.87
C SER A 61 7.90 27.23 12.46
N GLU A 62 8.99 26.70 11.89
CA GLU A 62 9.52 27.15 10.61
C GLU A 62 8.77 26.57 9.41
N ILE A 63 8.91 27.18 8.24
CA ILE A 63 8.34 26.60 7.01
C ILE A 63 9.12 25.32 6.68
N ARG A 64 8.41 24.18 6.67
CA ARG A 64 8.98 22.90 6.29
C ARG A 64 8.96 22.73 4.77
N GLU A 65 10.12 22.47 4.18
CA GLU A 65 10.21 22.12 2.77
C GLU A 65 9.67 20.71 2.51
N THR A 66 8.71 20.60 1.60
CA THR A 66 8.02 19.36 1.22
C THR A 66 8.12 19.18 -0.30
N LYS A 67 9.35 19.21 -0.83
CA LYS A 67 9.65 19.23 -2.28
C LYS A 67 10.07 17.87 -2.84
N ALA A 68 10.24 16.86 -1.98
CA ALA A 68 10.67 15.52 -2.33
C ALA A 68 9.89 14.47 -1.54
N PHE A 69 9.77 13.26 -2.10
CA PHE A 69 9.14 12.14 -1.38
C PHE A 69 9.92 11.80 -0.10
N GLY A 70 9.18 11.47 0.96
CA GLY A 70 9.77 10.90 2.19
C GLY A 70 10.39 9.53 1.97
N ASN A 71 11.04 8.98 3.00
CA ASN A 71 11.61 7.64 2.93
C ASN A 71 10.52 6.58 2.73
N ARG A 72 10.92 5.47 2.13
CA ARG A 72 10.09 4.27 2.00
C ARG A 72 10.14 3.47 3.29
N SER A 73 9.07 2.73 3.60
CA SER A 73 9.14 1.72 4.67
C SER A 73 10.23 0.70 4.36
N VAL A 74 10.89 0.20 5.41
CA VAL A 74 11.79 -0.95 5.35
C VAL A 74 11.09 -2.12 4.66
N GLN A 75 11.74 -2.63 3.61
CA GLN A 75 11.22 -3.68 2.72
C GLN A 75 12.39 -4.30 1.95
N ALA A 76 12.29 -5.58 1.62
CA ALA A 76 13.31 -6.24 0.83
C ALA A 76 13.30 -5.72 -0.63
N PRO A 77 14.45 -5.77 -1.33
CA PRO A 77 14.49 -5.54 -2.76
C PRO A 77 13.61 -6.58 -3.49
N PHE A 78 12.77 -6.15 -4.44
CA PHE A 78 11.94 -7.00 -5.28
C PHE A 78 12.30 -6.83 -6.77
N SER A 79 12.98 -7.82 -7.34
CA SER A 79 13.73 -7.77 -8.61
C SER A 79 13.05 -7.08 -9.81
N CYS A 80 11.75 -7.29 -10.03
CA CYS A 80 11.03 -6.69 -11.15
C CYS A 80 10.46 -5.29 -10.85
N PHE A 81 10.28 -4.93 -9.58
CA PHE A 81 9.76 -3.63 -9.15
C PHE A 81 10.85 -2.67 -8.67
N ASP A 82 12.02 -3.18 -8.25
CA ASP A 82 13.13 -2.37 -7.73
C ASP A 82 13.62 -1.29 -8.70
N LYS A 83 13.55 -1.55 -10.01
CA LYS A 83 13.89 -0.55 -11.03
C LYS A 83 12.93 0.64 -11.04
N TYR A 84 11.73 0.46 -10.52
CA TYR A 84 10.68 1.48 -10.40
C TYR A 84 10.60 2.05 -8.98
N LEU A 85 11.12 1.33 -7.99
CA LEU A 85 11.15 1.72 -6.58
C LEU A 85 12.38 2.60 -6.29
N LEU A 86 12.22 3.92 -6.43
CA LEU A 86 13.28 4.90 -6.13
C LEU A 86 13.33 5.24 -4.63
N GLY A 87 14.45 5.74 -4.12
CA GLY A 87 14.55 6.29 -2.76
C GLY A 87 14.95 5.29 -1.66
N LYS A 88 15.37 5.84 -0.51
CA LYS A 88 15.92 5.11 0.64
C LYS A 88 14.81 4.46 1.48
N THR A 89 15.07 3.27 2.00
CA THR A 89 14.23 2.62 3.01
C THR A 89 14.63 3.07 4.43
N SER A 90 13.65 3.24 5.30
CA SER A 90 13.82 3.67 6.69
C SER A 90 12.60 3.27 7.52
N GLU A 91 12.77 3.12 8.84
CA GLU A 91 11.62 3.02 9.76
C GLU A 91 10.89 4.36 9.86
N ASP A 92 11.63 5.46 9.80
CA ASP A 92 11.08 6.79 9.62
C ASP A 92 10.51 6.94 8.21
N CYS A 93 9.27 6.48 8.02
CA CYS A 93 8.59 6.37 6.73
C CYS A 93 7.13 6.86 6.75
N LEU A 94 6.63 7.40 7.87
CA LEU A 94 5.22 7.80 8.04
C LEU A 94 4.95 9.20 7.45
N TYR A 95 5.05 9.25 6.12
CA TYR A 95 4.86 10.44 5.31
C TYR A 95 3.70 10.28 4.32
N LEU A 96 3.05 11.38 3.99
CA LEU A 96 2.09 11.47 2.89
C LEU A 96 2.47 12.59 1.92
N ASN A 97 1.84 12.59 0.76
CA ASN A 97 2.01 13.60 -0.26
C ASN A 97 0.64 14.14 -0.67
N VAL A 98 0.52 15.45 -0.86
CA VAL A 98 -0.70 16.12 -1.32
C VAL A 98 -0.40 16.79 -2.66
N PHE A 99 -1.17 16.42 -3.67
CA PHE A 99 -1.15 17.04 -4.99
C PHE A 99 -2.48 17.76 -5.21
N THR A 100 -2.45 19.06 -5.48
CA THR A 100 -3.65 19.90 -5.50
C THR A 100 -3.66 20.89 -6.67
N PRO A 101 -4.82 21.20 -7.27
CA PRO A 101 -4.93 22.27 -8.26
C PRO A 101 -4.42 23.60 -7.68
N CYS A 102 -3.58 24.30 -8.44
CA CYS A 102 -3.12 25.65 -8.10
C CYS A 102 -4.10 26.68 -8.66
N ARG A 103 -5.30 26.73 -8.07
CA ARG A 103 -6.34 27.74 -8.31
C ARG A 103 -7.33 27.76 -7.15
N ASP A 104 -8.23 28.73 -7.17
CA ASP A 104 -9.29 28.83 -6.17
C ASP A 104 -10.21 27.60 -6.27
N PRO A 105 -10.52 26.95 -5.13
CA PRO A 105 -11.44 25.85 -5.11
C PRO A 105 -12.89 26.34 -5.34
N PRO A 106 -13.79 25.44 -5.78
CA PRO A 106 -15.23 25.69 -5.68
C PRO A 106 -15.64 26.00 -4.24
N LYS A 107 -16.81 26.59 -4.03
CA LYS A 107 -17.34 26.94 -2.70
C LYS A 107 -17.27 25.77 -1.71
N GLU A 108 -17.57 24.56 -2.17
CA GLU A 108 -17.57 23.36 -1.34
C GLU A 108 -16.18 22.73 -1.17
N GLY A 109 -15.14 23.21 -1.86
CA GLY A 109 -13.82 22.59 -1.93
C GLY A 109 -13.69 21.57 -3.07
N PHE A 110 -12.45 21.23 -3.44
CA PHE A 110 -12.16 20.16 -4.40
C PHE A 110 -12.47 18.78 -3.80
N PRO A 111 -13.01 17.82 -4.57
CA PRO A 111 -13.06 16.42 -4.16
C PRO A 111 -11.66 15.90 -3.82
N VAL A 112 -11.58 15.02 -2.82
CA VAL A 112 -10.30 14.47 -2.32
C VAL A 112 -10.26 12.98 -2.58
N MET A 113 -9.17 12.49 -3.17
CA MET A 113 -8.88 11.08 -3.39
C MET A 113 -7.66 10.70 -2.55
N VAL A 114 -7.80 9.75 -1.63
CA VAL A 114 -6.71 9.24 -0.78
C VAL A 114 -6.34 7.84 -1.25
N PHE A 115 -5.12 7.68 -1.76
CA PHE A 115 -4.64 6.45 -2.37
C PHE A 115 -3.70 5.67 -1.44
N ILE A 116 -4.07 4.41 -1.18
CA ILE A 116 -3.26 3.41 -0.51
C ILE A 116 -2.65 2.48 -1.56
N TYR A 117 -1.32 2.40 -1.61
CA TYR A 117 -0.63 1.56 -2.58
C TYR A 117 -0.75 0.06 -2.24
N GLY A 118 -0.57 -0.78 -3.26
CA GLY A 118 -0.49 -2.23 -3.12
C GLY A 118 0.95 -2.72 -2.90
N GLY A 119 1.13 -4.05 -2.91
CA GLY A 119 2.44 -4.69 -2.70
C GLY A 119 2.44 -5.76 -1.61
N GLY A 120 1.31 -6.45 -1.43
CA GLY A 120 1.20 -7.58 -0.50
C GLY A 120 1.52 -7.21 0.96
N PHE A 121 1.40 -5.93 1.35
CA PHE A 121 1.79 -5.44 2.68
C PHE A 121 3.28 -5.52 3.02
N GLU A 122 4.12 -6.02 2.11
CA GLU A 122 5.55 -6.27 2.33
C GLU A 122 6.45 -5.32 1.53
N ILE A 123 5.97 -4.85 0.39
CA ILE A 123 6.68 -3.93 -0.51
C ILE A 123 5.75 -2.79 -0.97
N GLY A 124 6.34 -1.78 -1.60
CA GLY A 124 5.63 -0.66 -2.18
C GLY A 124 6.05 0.69 -1.59
N SER A 125 5.60 1.76 -2.25
CA SER A 125 5.89 3.13 -1.85
C SER A 125 5.02 4.14 -2.59
N THR A 126 4.87 5.33 -2.00
CA THR A 126 4.12 6.44 -2.63
C THR A 126 4.78 7.00 -3.89
N ASN A 127 6.08 6.76 -4.10
CA ASN A 127 6.79 7.23 -5.28
C ASN A 127 6.75 6.25 -6.46
N THR A 128 6.25 5.02 -6.26
CA THR A 128 6.18 3.98 -7.32
C THR A 128 5.41 4.46 -8.55
N TYR A 129 4.38 5.28 -8.35
CA TYR A 129 3.48 5.75 -9.41
C TYR A 129 3.91 7.08 -10.05
N GLY A 130 4.99 7.69 -9.53
CA GLY A 130 5.47 9.01 -9.94
C GLY A 130 4.52 10.15 -9.58
N ASP A 131 5.04 11.37 -9.50
CA ASP A 131 4.27 12.59 -9.25
C ASP A 131 3.76 13.23 -10.55
N VAL A 132 4.59 13.24 -11.61
CA VAL A 132 4.27 13.97 -12.86
C VAL A 132 3.00 13.42 -13.52
N ASN A 133 2.85 12.10 -13.61
CA ASN A 133 1.68 11.46 -14.22
C ASN A 133 0.41 11.66 -13.37
N ILE A 134 0.53 11.64 -12.04
CA ILE A 134 -0.59 11.95 -11.12
C ILE A 134 -1.05 13.38 -11.37
N CYS A 135 -0.12 14.33 -11.33
CA CYS A 135 -0.38 15.73 -11.54
C CYS A 135 -0.99 16.00 -12.93
N GLU A 136 -0.46 15.39 -14.00
CA GLU A 136 -0.92 15.58 -15.38
C GLU A 136 -2.32 15.00 -15.63
N HIS A 137 -2.59 13.78 -15.16
CA HIS A 137 -3.79 13.03 -15.57
C HIS A 137 -4.92 13.05 -14.56
N ILE A 138 -4.63 13.27 -13.28
CA ILE A 138 -5.62 13.26 -12.19
C ILE A 138 -5.90 14.70 -11.76
N ILE A 139 -4.88 15.43 -11.33
CA ILE A 139 -5.07 16.73 -10.66
C ILE A 139 -5.60 17.80 -11.61
N THR A 140 -5.24 17.74 -12.90
CA THR A 140 -5.78 18.63 -13.94
C THR A 140 -7.29 18.49 -14.18
N ARG A 141 -7.95 17.54 -13.49
CA ARG A 141 -9.40 17.32 -13.46
C ARG A 141 -10.08 17.85 -12.19
N ASP A 142 -9.44 18.77 -11.46
CA ASP A 142 -9.98 19.42 -10.26
C ASP A 142 -10.22 18.48 -9.09
N VAL A 143 -9.25 17.61 -8.84
CA VAL A 143 -9.27 16.67 -7.72
C VAL A 143 -7.97 16.79 -6.95
N ILE A 144 -8.05 16.80 -5.61
CA ILE A 144 -6.88 16.64 -4.76
C ILE A 144 -6.57 15.16 -4.64
N PHE A 145 -5.31 14.79 -4.85
CA PHE A 145 -4.86 13.41 -4.70
C PHE A 145 -3.84 13.34 -3.57
N VAL A 146 -4.06 12.44 -2.63
CA VAL A 146 -3.20 12.20 -1.48
C VAL A 146 -2.64 10.79 -1.58
N THR A 147 -1.32 10.62 -1.49
CA THR A 147 -0.70 9.29 -1.40
C THR A 147 -0.11 9.08 -0.02
N VAL A 148 -0.38 7.91 0.57
CA VAL A 148 -0.05 7.61 1.97
C VAL A 148 0.96 6.47 2.06
N ALA A 149 2.04 6.69 2.80
CA ALA A 149 2.94 5.62 3.22
C ALA A 149 2.47 4.97 4.53
N TYR A 150 2.80 3.70 4.70
CA TYR A 150 2.48 2.92 5.91
C TYR A 150 3.58 1.88 6.15
N ARG A 151 3.74 1.45 7.41
CA ARG A 151 4.70 0.39 7.75
C ARG A 151 4.36 -0.92 7.04
N LEU A 152 5.40 -1.59 6.55
CA LEU A 152 5.31 -2.84 5.78
C LEU A 152 5.94 -4.01 6.56
N GLY A 153 5.66 -5.23 6.10
CA GLY A 153 6.26 -6.45 6.64
C GLY A 153 5.95 -6.64 8.13
N TYR A 154 6.88 -7.27 8.85
CA TYR A 154 6.72 -7.47 10.29
C TYR A 154 6.70 -6.14 11.06
N LEU A 155 7.34 -5.07 10.58
CA LEU A 155 7.24 -3.76 11.23
C LEU A 155 5.81 -3.17 11.19
N GLY A 156 5.02 -3.53 10.17
CA GLY A 156 3.62 -3.12 10.02
C GLY A 156 2.62 -4.10 10.62
N PHE A 157 2.93 -5.39 10.72
CA PHE A 157 1.93 -6.42 10.95
C PHE A 157 2.31 -7.49 11.98
N PHE A 158 3.49 -7.42 12.60
CA PHE A 158 3.84 -8.33 13.71
C PHE A 158 2.79 -8.26 14.82
N THR A 159 2.40 -9.42 15.36
CA THR A 159 1.44 -9.53 16.45
C THR A 159 1.78 -10.70 17.36
N THR A 160 1.57 -10.53 18.66
CA THR A 160 1.62 -11.62 19.65
C THR A 160 0.27 -12.32 19.78
N GLY A 161 -0.80 -11.77 19.21
CA GLY A 161 -2.17 -12.25 19.36
C GLY A 161 -2.82 -11.85 20.70
N ASP A 162 -2.16 -11.00 21.48
CA ASP A 162 -2.65 -10.42 22.73
C ASP A 162 -2.58 -8.88 22.69
N ASP A 163 -2.95 -8.25 23.81
CA ASP A 163 -3.01 -6.78 23.91
C ASP A 163 -1.64 -6.10 23.98
N VAL A 164 -0.55 -6.85 24.21
CA VAL A 164 0.81 -6.29 24.30
C VAL A 164 1.31 -5.88 22.92
N CYS A 165 1.01 -6.70 21.90
CA CYS A 165 1.30 -6.40 20.51
C CYS A 165 0.12 -6.84 19.63
N PRO A 166 -0.95 -6.03 19.57
CA PRO A 166 -2.19 -6.41 18.87
C PRO A 166 -2.04 -6.43 17.34
N GLY A 167 -0.93 -5.91 16.80
CA GLY A 167 -0.65 -5.87 15.37
C GLY A 167 -1.40 -4.79 14.60
N ASN A 168 -1.49 -4.97 13.29
CA ASN A 168 -2.14 -4.05 12.34
C ASN A 168 -1.58 -2.61 12.35
N PHE A 169 -0.33 -2.43 12.75
CA PHE A 169 0.32 -1.11 12.81
C PHE A 169 0.27 -0.38 11.46
N GLY A 170 0.40 -1.09 10.33
CA GLY A 170 0.22 -0.52 9.00
C GLY A 170 -1.20 0.00 8.73
N LEU A 171 -2.25 -0.67 9.22
CA LEU A 171 -3.64 -0.16 9.13
C LEU A 171 -3.87 1.02 10.08
N TRP A 172 -3.24 1.00 11.26
CA TRP A 172 -3.25 2.14 12.16
C TRP A 172 -2.55 3.36 11.55
N ASP A 173 -1.46 3.17 10.81
CA ASP A 173 -0.77 4.25 10.07
C ASP A 173 -1.70 4.86 9.01
N GLN A 174 -2.38 4.03 8.23
CA GLN A 174 -3.35 4.48 7.23
C GLN A 174 -4.52 5.24 7.88
N THR A 175 -4.97 4.79 9.05
CA THR A 175 -6.00 5.48 9.85
C THR A 175 -5.49 6.84 10.34
N ALA A 176 -4.25 6.93 10.82
CA ALA A 176 -3.64 8.19 11.25
C ALA A 176 -3.47 9.16 10.08
N ALA A 177 -3.09 8.68 8.91
CA ALA A 177 -3.03 9.49 7.69
C ALA A 177 -4.42 10.00 7.27
N LEU A 178 -5.47 9.17 7.36
CA LEU A 178 -6.84 9.61 7.10
C LEU A 178 -7.32 10.68 8.08
N ARG A 179 -6.95 10.58 9.36
CA ARG A 179 -7.21 11.64 10.36
C ARG A 179 -6.47 12.93 9.99
N TRP A 180 -5.19 12.83 9.64
CA TRP A 180 -4.42 13.97 9.15
C TRP A 180 -5.09 14.63 7.94
N VAL A 181 -5.58 13.84 6.97
CA VAL A 181 -6.31 14.38 5.81
C VAL A 181 -7.58 15.10 6.27
N ASN A 182 -8.37 14.50 7.16
CA ASN A 182 -9.59 15.14 7.67
C ASN A 182 -9.32 16.50 8.33
N ASP A 183 -8.25 16.57 9.13
CA ASP A 183 -7.87 17.76 9.90
C ASP A 183 -7.25 18.87 9.04
N ASN A 184 -6.65 18.53 7.88
CA ASN A 184 -5.78 19.47 7.15
C ASN A 184 -6.20 19.75 5.71
N ILE A 185 -7.02 18.92 5.07
CA ILE A 185 -7.19 19.00 3.61
C ILE A 185 -7.89 20.28 3.13
N GLU A 186 -8.67 20.93 3.99
CA GLU A 186 -9.30 22.23 3.70
C GLU A 186 -8.24 23.32 3.44
N ALA A 187 -7.09 23.28 4.14
CA ALA A 187 -5.99 24.21 3.91
C ALA A 187 -5.33 24.06 2.52
N PHE A 188 -5.50 22.89 1.90
CA PHE A 188 -5.05 22.63 0.53
C PHE A 188 -6.15 22.94 -0.51
N GLY A 189 -7.34 23.38 -0.08
CA GLY A 189 -8.51 23.65 -0.92
C GLY A 189 -9.45 22.45 -1.10
N GLY A 190 -9.28 21.39 -0.30
CA GLY A 190 -10.07 20.17 -0.38
C GLY A 190 -11.36 20.22 0.43
N ASN A 191 -12.33 19.44 0.02
CA ASN A 191 -13.57 19.22 0.75
C ASN A 191 -13.42 18.01 1.69
N LYS A 192 -13.30 18.26 3.00
CA LYS A 192 -13.20 17.18 4.00
C LYS A 192 -14.45 16.29 4.07
N ASN A 193 -15.60 16.77 3.62
CA ASN A 193 -16.87 16.04 3.56
C ASN A 193 -17.06 15.28 2.22
N ASN A 194 -16.05 15.28 1.35
CA ASN A 194 -16.09 14.61 0.04
C ASN A 194 -14.78 13.86 -0.25
N ILE A 195 -14.41 12.99 0.68
CA ILE A 195 -13.21 12.14 0.59
C ILE A 195 -13.56 10.77 0.00
N THR A 196 -12.82 10.37 -1.03
CA THR A 196 -12.83 9.02 -1.62
C THR A 196 -11.56 8.28 -1.22
N LEU A 197 -11.69 7.17 -0.51
CA LEU A 197 -10.58 6.26 -0.24
C LEU A 197 -10.45 5.26 -1.39
N LEU A 198 -9.23 5.01 -1.86
CA LEU A 198 -8.99 4.06 -2.93
C LEU A 198 -7.68 3.34 -2.75
N GLY A 199 -7.61 2.14 -3.31
CA GLY A 199 -6.36 1.39 -3.33
C GLY A 199 -6.39 0.23 -4.31
N GLN A 200 -5.20 -0.30 -4.57
CA GLN A 200 -4.98 -1.41 -5.50
C GLN A 200 -4.33 -2.60 -4.80
N SER A 201 -4.79 -3.82 -5.08
CA SER A 201 -4.30 -5.05 -4.45
C SER A 201 -4.32 -4.94 -2.91
N ALA A 202 -3.17 -5.03 -2.22
CA ALA A 202 -3.10 -4.83 -0.77
C ALA A 202 -3.67 -3.48 -0.30
N GLY A 203 -3.61 -2.43 -1.13
CA GLY A 203 -4.26 -1.15 -0.85
C GLY A 203 -5.78 -1.21 -1.01
N ALA A 204 -6.31 -2.08 -1.89
CA ALA A 204 -7.74 -2.33 -2.02
C ALA A 204 -8.28 -3.14 -0.83
N ILE A 205 -7.53 -4.14 -0.38
CA ILE A 205 -7.78 -4.89 0.86
C ILE A 205 -7.80 -3.91 2.04
N SER A 206 -6.77 -3.05 2.16
CA SER A 206 -6.70 -1.99 3.16
C SER A 206 -7.92 -1.06 3.10
N THR A 207 -8.32 -0.63 1.91
CA THR A 207 -9.48 0.25 1.71
C THR A 207 -10.78 -0.38 2.23
N ASP A 208 -11.00 -1.67 1.95
CA ASP A 208 -12.17 -2.38 2.45
C ASP A 208 -12.09 -2.60 3.97
N MET A 209 -10.91 -2.92 4.53
CA MET A 209 -10.72 -3.05 5.98
C MET A 209 -10.92 -1.74 6.74
N LEU A 210 -10.44 -0.61 6.21
CA LEU A 210 -10.65 0.72 6.77
C LEU A 210 -12.12 1.13 6.74
N ASP A 211 -12.92 0.59 5.83
CA ASP A 211 -14.37 0.81 5.79
C ASP A 211 -15.12 0.03 6.87
N LEU A 212 -14.57 -1.13 7.27
CA LEU A 212 -15.14 -2.00 8.29
C LEU A 212 -14.72 -1.60 9.70
N SER A 213 -13.54 -1.02 9.87
CA SER A 213 -13.04 -0.65 11.20
C SER A 213 -13.80 0.55 11.79
N PRO A 214 -14.23 0.47 13.07
CA PRO A 214 -14.86 1.60 13.76
C PRO A 214 -13.91 2.80 13.92
N HIS A 215 -12.60 2.58 13.82
CA HIS A 215 -11.58 3.61 14.02
C HIS A 215 -11.38 4.51 12.79
N SER A 216 -11.81 4.07 11.60
CA SER A 216 -11.54 4.75 10.33
C SER A 216 -12.77 4.97 9.45
N THR A 217 -13.85 4.22 9.65
CA THR A 217 -15.00 4.27 8.73
C THR A 217 -15.65 5.66 8.63
N GLY A 218 -15.55 6.50 9.66
CA GLY A 218 -16.08 7.87 9.64
C GLY A 218 -15.22 8.89 8.89
N LEU A 219 -14.01 8.52 8.41
CA LEU A 219 -13.04 9.48 7.87
C LEU A 219 -13.14 9.69 6.36
N PHE A 220 -14.00 8.93 5.67
CA PHE A 220 -14.18 9.01 4.22
C PHE A 220 -15.61 8.63 3.81
N HIS A 221 -15.97 9.01 2.59
CA HIS A 221 -17.36 9.09 2.14
C HIS A 221 -17.66 8.16 0.96
N LYS A 222 -16.63 7.76 0.22
CA LYS A 222 -16.71 6.88 -0.97
C LYS A 222 -15.51 5.94 -0.97
N LYS A 223 -15.64 4.78 -1.62
CA LYS A 223 -14.52 3.85 -1.77
C LYS A 223 -14.35 3.31 -3.19
N ILE A 224 -13.11 3.13 -3.62
CA ILE A 224 -12.75 2.44 -4.86
C ILE A 224 -11.80 1.29 -4.55
N VAL A 225 -12.23 0.08 -4.89
CA VAL A 225 -11.57 -1.17 -4.50
C VAL A 225 -11.09 -1.88 -5.77
N MET A 226 -9.79 -1.80 -6.04
CA MET A 226 -9.18 -2.31 -7.28
C MET A 226 -8.41 -3.61 -7.00
N SER A 227 -9.01 -4.75 -7.35
CA SER A 227 -8.36 -6.07 -7.29
C SER A 227 -7.96 -6.54 -5.88
N GLY A 228 -8.84 -6.38 -4.89
CA GLY A 228 -8.65 -6.96 -3.55
C GLY A 228 -9.74 -6.56 -2.57
N THR A 229 -10.12 -7.41 -1.63
CA THR A 229 -11.15 -7.14 -0.60
C THR A 229 -10.71 -7.70 0.74
N ALA A 230 -11.37 -7.30 1.84
CA ALA A 230 -11.05 -7.82 3.17
C ALA A 230 -11.30 -9.34 3.30
N ASP A 231 -12.15 -9.91 2.44
CA ASP A 231 -12.53 -11.34 2.45
C ASP A 231 -11.58 -12.24 1.66
N ILE A 232 -10.45 -11.71 1.17
CA ILE A 232 -9.48 -12.49 0.41
C ILE A 232 -8.87 -13.60 1.28
N ARG A 233 -8.75 -14.80 0.70
CA ARG A 233 -8.28 -16.01 1.41
C ARG A 233 -6.90 -15.85 2.04
N ILE A 234 -5.98 -15.18 1.36
CA ILE A 234 -4.62 -14.98 1.86
C ILE A 234 -4.56 -14.26 3.22
N VAL A 235 -5.56 -13.41 3.52
CA VAL A 235 -5.69 -12.78 4.82
C VAL A 235 -6.37 -13.72 5.81
N LYS A 236 -7.48 -14.35 5.39
CA LYS A 236 -8.30 -15.19 6.27
C LYS A 236 -7.60 -16.46 6.74
N ASP A 237 -6.80 -17.07 5.87
CA ASP A 237 -6.15 -18.35 6.12
C ASP A 237 -4.78 -18.16 6.81
N CYS A 238 -4.34 -16.92 7.04
CA CYS A 238 -3.05 -16.60 7.63
C CYS A 238 -3.09 -16.56 9.17
N ASP A 239 -2.25 -17.38 9.81
CA ASP A 239 -1.99 -17.32 11.25
C ASP A 239 -0.85 -16.34 11.55
N MET A 240 -1.20 -15.05 11.60
CA MET A 240 -0.24 -13.98 11.87
C MET A 240 0.49 -14.10 13.22
N PRO A 241 -0.16 -14.49 14.34
CA PRO A 241 0.55 -14.77 15.58
C PRO A 241 1.59 -15.89 15.43
N LYS A 242 1.28 -16.98 14.71
CA LYS A 242 2.26 -18.03 14.43
C LYS A 242 3.40 -17.52 13.56
N ASN A 243 3.12 -16.81 12.46
CA ASN A 243 4.17 -16.26 11.60
C ASN A 243 5.10 -15.31 12.38
N SER A 244 4.54 -14.51 13.28
CA SER A 244 5.30 -13.61 14.16
C SER A 244 6.20 -14.39 15.15
N ARG A 245 5.71 -15.49 15.73
CA ARG A 245 6.54 -16.39 16.57
C ARG A 245 7.65 -17.05 15.75
N ASP A 246 7.35 -17.57 14.57
CA ASP A 246 8.34 -18.20 13.69
C ASP A 246 9.41 -17.19 13.26
N LYS A 247 9.00 -15.94 13.01
CA LYS A 247 9.94 -14.85 12.75
C LYS A 247 10.84 -14.58 13.94
N ALA A 248 10.30 -14.50 15.16
CA ALA A 248 11.12 -14.32 16.38
C ALA A 248 12.15 -15.46 16.54
N VAL A 249 11.75 -16.71 16.31
CA VAL A 249 12.65 -17.88 16.30
C VAL A 249 13.74 -17.73 15.24
N SER A 250 13.39 -17.31 14.01
CA SER A 250 14.37 -17.08 12.93
C SER A 250 15.39 -15.98 13.25
N LEU A 251 15.03 -15.07 14.17
CA LEU A 251 15.90 -14.00 14.66
C LEU A 251 16.72 -14.42 15.89
N GLY A 252 16.62 -15.68 16.33
CA GLY A 252 17.33 -16.22 17.48
C GLY A 252 16.67 -15.89 18.83
N ILE A 253 15.43 -15.39 18.83
CA ILE A 253 14.68 -15.09 20.05
C ILE A 253 13.77 -16.28 20.37
N THR A 254 14.34 -17.26 21.07
CA THR A 254 13.63 -18.47 21.53
C THR A 254 13.38 -18.48 23.04
N ASP A 255 14.14 -17.71 23.80
CA ASP A 255 14.03 -17.58 25.25
C ASP A 255 13.45 -16.20 25.60
N TYR A 256 12.12 -16.14 25.76
CA TYR A 256 11.37 -15.00 26.27
C TYR A 256 10.29 -15.47 27.23
N LYS A 257 10.02 -14.68 28.28
CA LYS A 257 9.11 -15.06 29.38
C LYS A 257 7.69 -14.52 29.22
N SER A 258 7.53 -13.46 28.43
CA SER A 258 6.24 -12.83 28.14
C SER A 258 6.28 -12.09 26.80
N SER A 259 5.12 -11.61 26.34
CA SER A 259 5.03 -10.78 25.14
C SER A 259 5.80 -9.47 25.29
N GLU A 260 5.88 -8.89 26.49
CA GLU A 260 6.67 -7.68 26.77
C GLU A 260 8.18 -7.94 26.60
N ASP A 261 8.68 -9.03 27.19
CA ASP A 261 10.09 -9.45 27.05
C ASP A 261 10.45 -9.75 25.58
N LEU A 262 9.54 -10.39 24.85
CA LEU A 262 9.69 -10.57 23.41
C LEU A 262 9.79 -9.23 22.67
N LEU A 263 8.92 -8.26 22.96
CA LEU A 263 8.93 -6.96 22.31
C LEU A 263 10.21 -6.17 22.61
N GLU A 264 10.69 -6.21 23.85
CA GLU A 264 11.96 -5.59 24.25
C GLU A 264 13.12 -6.16 23.42
N LYS A 265 13.22 -7.48 23.31
CA LYS A 265 14.25 -8.15 22.50
C LYS A 265 14.14 -7.81 21.02
N LEU A 266 12.93 -7.72 20.47
CA LEU A 266 12.72 -7.36 19.06
C LEU A 266 13.08 -5.89 18.78
N ARG A 267 12.79 -4.96 19.70
CA ARG A 267 13.13 -3.54 19.54
C ARG A 267 14.64 -3.29 19.50
N ALA A 268 15.43 -4.13 20.16
CA ALA A 268 16.89 -4.05 20.12
C ALA A 268 17.51 -4.45 18.77
N LEU A 269 16.77 -5.14 17.88
CA LEU A 269 17.29 -5.59 16.60
C LEU A 269 17.30 -4.48 15.53
N PRO A 270 18.22 -4.54 14.54
CA PRO A 270 18.16 -3.67 13.36
C PRO A 270 16.88 -3.88 12.55
N ALA A 271 16.32 -2.81 11.99
CA ALA A 271 15.04 -2.83 11.28
C ALA A 271 15.05 -3.77 10.06
N GLU A 272 16.19 -3.89 9.39
CA GLU A 272 16.39 -4.72 8.20
C GLU A 272 16.15 -6.21 8.50
N LYS A 273 16.30 -6.64 9.76
CA LYS A 273 16.02 -8.02 10.18
C LYS A 273 14.53 -8.38 10.07
N PHE A 274 13.66 -7.38 10.07
CA PHE A 274 12.21 -7.54 9.94
C PHE A 274 11.71 -7.53 8.51
N MET A 275 12.60 -7.32 7.52
CA MET A 275 12.22 -7.49 6.12
C MET A 275 11.86 -8.96 5.86
N HIS A 276 10.78 -9.16 5.13
CA HIS A 276 10.55 -10.41 4.43
C HIS A 276 11.02 -10.20 2.99
N ALA A 277 11.98 -11.01 2.55
CA ALA A 277 12.28 -11.12 1.13
C ALA A 277 11.33 -12.17 0.58
N PRO A 278 10.33 -11.80 -0.25
CA PRO A 278 9.48 -12.80 -0.89
C PRO A 278 10.44 -13.79 -1.55
N LYS A 279 10.39 -15.06 -1.10
CA LYS A 279 11.24 -16.11 -1.65
C LYS A 279 11.08 -16.02 -3.15
N SER A 280 12.20 -15.82 -3.87
CA SER A 280 12.10 -15.74 -5.33
C SER A 280 11.31 -16.95 -5.79
N TYR A 281 10.25 -16.69 -6.55
CA TYR A 281 9.37 -17.65 -7.20
C TYR A 281 10.07 -18.91 -7.78
N LYS A 282 11.38 -18.85 -7.99
CA LYS A 282 12.25 -19.90 -8.53
C LYS A 282 12.45 -21.15 -7.68
N ASN A 283 12.16 -21.17 -6.37
CA ASN A 283 12.69 -22.23 -5.49
C ASN A 283 11.71 -23.01 -4.60
N ASP A 284 10.38 -22.87 -4.72
CA ASP A 284 9.48 -23.76 -3.98
C ASP A 284 9.31 -25.11 -4.67
N MET A 285 10.24 -26.03 -4.40
CA MET A 285 10.02 -27.49 -4.51
C MET A 285 9.47 -28.09 -3.20
N ASP A 286 9.23 -27.26 -2.18
CA ASP A 286 8.78 -27.69 -0.84
C ASP A 286 7.25 -27.73 -0.67
N GLY A 287 6.47 -27.54 -1.73
CA GLY A 287 5.01 -27.66 -1.70
C GLY A 287 4.26 -26.53 -0.99
N ASN A 288 4.93 -25.43 -0.63
CA ASN A 288 4.28 -24.22 -0.14
C ASN A 288 3.70 -23.38 -1.29
N ASP A 289 2.53 -22.77 -1.06
CA ASP A 289 1.85 -21.91 -2.04
C ASP A 289 2.76 -20.71 -2.40
N PRO A 290 3.17 -20.55 -3.66
CA PRO A 290 4.01 -19.43 -4.09
C PRO A 290 3.36 -18.06 -3.87
N MET A 291 2.05 -18.00 -3.59
CA MET A 291 1.30 -16.80 -3.24
C MET A 291 1.27 -16.49 -1.75
N ASN A 292 1.80 -17.34 -0.87
CA ASN A 292 1.64 -17.16 0.58
C ASN A 292 2.48 -15.98 1.09
N LEU A 293 1.81 -14.91 1.54
CA LEU A 293 2.45 -13.76 2.18
C LEU A 293 2.77 -14.14 3.63
N GLU A 294 3.98 -13.80 4.09
CA GLU A 294 4.34 -14.02 5.50
C GLU A 294 3.63 -13.01 6.42
N THR A 295 3.33 -11.83 5.88
CA THR A 295 2.71 -10.76 6.65
C THR A 295 1.47 -10.20 5.97
N VAL A 296 0.36 -10.20 6.71
CA VAL A 296 -0.94 -9.66 6.30
C VAL A 296 -1.62 -9.00 7.50
N PRO A 297 -2.70 -8.23 7.31
CA PRO A 297 -3.53 -7.78 8.40
C PRO A 297 -4.05 -8.94 9.27
N TYR A 298 -3.90 -8.79 10.58
CA TYR A 298 -4.45 -9.71 11.56
C TYR A 298 -5.93 -9.40 11.81
N LEU A 299 -6.83 -10.36 11.59
CA LEU A 299 -8.27 -10.13 11.74
C LEU A 299 -8.74 -10.05 13.21
N GLY A 300 -7.85 -10.29 14.18
CA GLY A 300 -8.13 -10.10 15.60
C GLY A 300 -7.71 -8.72 16.12
N GLY A 301 -7.78 -8.55 17.44
CA GLY A 301 -7.38 -7.35 18.15
C GLY A 301 -8.33 -6.15 18.00
N ASP A 302 -7.91 -5.03 18.59
CA ASP A 302 -8.70 -3.80 18.74
C ASP A 302 -9.04 -3.10 17.41
N PHE A 303 -8.29 -3.35 16.33
CA PHE A 303 -8.53 -2.64 15.06
C PHE A 303 -9.90 -2.96 14.45
N PHE A 304 -10.34 -4.22 14.55
CA PHE A 304 -11.64 -4.67 14.05
C PHE A 304 -12.66 -4.79 15.19
N GLY A 305 -12.28 -5.38 16.32
CA GLY A 305 -13.15 -5.53 17.51
C GLY A 305 -14.34 -6.50 17.34
N ALA A 306 -14.60 -7.00 16.12
CA ALA A 306 -15.62 -7.99 15.81
C ALA A 306 -15.27 -8.71 14.48
N PRO A 307 -15.87 -9.88 14.19
CA PRO A 307 -15.71 -10.54 12.89
C PRO A 307 -16.12 -9.65 11.72
N LEU A 308 -15.42 -9.76 10.58
CA LEU A 308 -15.65 -8.91 9.41
C LEU A 308 -17.10 -8.96 8.90
N ASP A 309 -17.75 -10.13 8.94
CA ASP A 309 -19.15 -10.28 8.52
C ASP A 309 -20.13 -9.47 9.40
N GLU A 310 -19.83 -9.34 10.70
CA GLU A 310 -20.63 -8.51 11.59
C GLU A 310 -20.38 -7.03 11.35
N LEU A 311 -19.11 -6.63 11.18
CA LEU A 311 -18.75 -5.25 10.87
C LEU A 311 -19.37 -4.80 9.54
N ARG A 312 -19.39 -5.67 8.53
CA ARG A 312 -19.96 -5.39 7.21
C ARG A 312 -21.48 -5.22 7.26
N LYS A 313 -22.17 -5.89 8.19
CA LYS A 313 -23.61 -5.68 8.44
C LYS A 313 -23.89 -4.37 9.16
N ARG A 314 -22.96 -3.89 9.98
CA ARG A 314 -23.09 -2.65 10.78
C ARG A 314 -22.56 -1.41 10.07
N SER A 315 -21.73 -1.57 9.03
CA SER A 315 -21.08 -0.45 8.36
C SER A 315 -22.09 0.40 7.60
N ASN A 316 -21.88 1.73 7.63
CA ASN A 316 -22.71 2.65 6.87
C ASN A 316 -22.44 2.46 5.38
N PRO A 317 -23.48 2.24 4.54
CA PRO A 317 -23.29 2.10 3.12
C PRO A 317 -22.66 3.37 2.51
N LYS A 318 -21.61 3.18 1.72
CA LYS A 318 -20.94 4.24 0.96
C LYS A 318 -20.98 3.91 -0.53
N PRO A 319 -21.02 4.92 -1.43
CA PRO A 319 -20.78 4.69 -2.84
C PRO A 319 -19.47 3.92 -3.04
N LEU A 320 -19.57 2.77 -3.72
CA LEU A 320 -18.50 1.83 -3.98
C LEU A 320 -18.33 1.64 -5.49
N MET A 321 -17.09 1.76 -5.96
CA MET A 321 -16.67 1.20 -7.24
C MET A 321 -15.70 0.05 -6.95
N ALA A 322 -16.01 -1.15 -7.44
CA ALA A 322 -15.13 -2.32 -7.31
C ALA A 322 -14.82 -2.88 -8.70
N GLY A 323 -13.62 -3.44 -8.87
CA GLY A 323 -13.24 -4.06 -10.13
C GLY A 323 -12.05 -4.98 -10.00
N ILE A 324 -11.95 -5.92 -10.94
CA ILE A 324 -10.81 -6.82 -11.14
C ILE A 324 -10.36 -6.72 -12.59
N THR A 325 -9.11 -7.09 -12.87
CA THR A 325 -8.62 -7.25 -14.23
C THR A 325 -9.12 -8.58 -14.82
N LYS A 326 -9.14 -8.67 -16.16
CA LYS A 326 -9.60 -9.88 -16.86
C LYS A 326 -8.77 -11.12 -16.52
N GLU A 327 -7.48 -10.94 -16.19
CA GLU A 327 -6.50 -12.02 -16.07
C GLU A 327 -5.54 -11.74 -14.89
N GLU A 328 -6.06 -11.55 -13.67
CA GLU A 328 -5.28 -11.17 -12.46
C GLU A 328 -4.06 -12.06 -12.19
N GLY A 329 -4.23 -13.37 -12.36
CA GLY A 329 -3.19 -14.36 -12.10
C GLY A 329 -1.94 -14.21 -12.98
N ILE A 330 -2.02 -13.50 -14.12
CA ILE A 330 -0.86 -13.29 -15.01
C ILE A 330 0.27 -12.54 -14.30
N ALA A 331 -0.08 -11.59 -13.43
CA ALA A 331 0.91 -10.78 -12.73
C ALA A 331 1.86 -11.65 -11.88
N PHE A 332 1.38 -12.79 -11.40
CA PHE A 332 2.05 -13.67 -10.45
C PHE A 332 2.81 -14.85 -11.09
N ILE A 333 2.74 -14.98 -12.42
CA ILE A 333 3.42 -16.05 -13.19
C ILE A 333 4.54 -15.52 -14.10
N PHE A 334 4.81 -14.20 -14.06
CA PHE A 334 5.67 -13.50 -15.03
C PHE A 334 7.15 -13.91 -14.99
N GLU A 335 7.65 -14.40 -13.85
CA GLU A 335 9.05 -14.84 -13.69
C GLU A 335 9.22 -16.37 -13.69
N GLN A 336 8.13 -17.12 -13.89
CA GLN A 336 8.11 -18.57 -13.77
C GLN A 336 8.31 -19.27 -15.11
N LYS A 337 9.06 -20.37 -15.12
CA LYS A 337 9.01 -21.30 -16.26
C LYS A 337 7.64 -21.97 -16.25
N LEU A 338 6.79 -21.60 -17.21
CA LEU A 338 5.50 -22.25 -17.44
C LEU A 338 5.73 -23.71 -17.85
N ASN A 339 5.66 -24.63 -16.88
CA ASN A 339 5.62 -26.08 -17.08
C ASN A 339 4.25 -26.62 -16.60
N GLU A 340 3.97 -27.89 -16.91
CA GLU A 340 2.67 -28.50 -16.60
C GLU A 340 2.38 -28.59 -15.09
N GLU A 341 3.42 -28.82 -14.28
CA GLU A 341 3.32 -28.91 -12.83
C GLU A 341 2.92 -27.57 -12.19
N PHE A 342 3.61 -26.49 -12.56
CA PHE A 342 3.32 -25.14 -12.11
C PHE A 342 1.93 -24.67 -12.57
N LEU A 343 1.55 -24.95 -13.82
CA LEU A 343 0.21 -24.65 -14.32
C LEU A 343 -0.87 -25.41 -13.54
N SER A 344 -0.62 -26.68 -13.20
CA SER A 344 -1.55 -27.49 -12.41
C SER A 344 -1.72 -26.95 -10.99
N GLN A 345 -0.64 -26.47 -10.35
CA GLN A 345 -0.70 -25.81 -9.04
C GLN A 345 -1.53 -24.52 -9.09
N ILE A 346 -1.26 -23.63 -10.06
CA ILE A 346 -2.01 -22.37 -10.22
C ILE A 346 -3.50 -22.65 -10.48
N ILE A 347 -3.82 -23.66 -11.30
CA ILE A 347 -5.20 -24.05 -11.55
C ILE A 347 -5.87 -24.58 -10.29
N SER A 348 -5.16 -25.38 -9.48
CA SER A 348 -5.67 -25.84 -8.20
C SER A 348 -6.01 -24.66 -7.28
N LEU A 349 -5.14 -23.66 -7.19
CA LEU A 349 -5.37 -22.45 -6.39
C LEU A 349 -6.59 -21.65 -6.88
N VAL A 350 -6.73 -21.47 -8.19
CA VAL A 350 -7.86 -20.73 -8.80
C VAL A 350 -9.17 -21.52 -8.74
N ALA A 351 -9.11 -22.84 -8.85
CA ALA A 351 -10.28 -23.71 -8.91
C ALA A 351 -10.76 -24.16 -7.52
N HIS A 352 -9.97 -24.00 -6.46
CA HIS A 352 -10.28 -24.46 -5.10
C HIS A 352 -11.64 -23.98 -4.58
N ASP A 353 -12.07 -22.77 -4.95
CA ASP A 353 -13.34 -22.18 -4.50
C ASP A 353 -14.51 -22.46 -5.46
N ALA A 354 -14.27 -23.20 -6.55
CA ALA A 354 -15.35 -23.67 -7.40
C ALA A 354 -16.05 -24.85 -6.72
N SER A 355 -17.38 -24.80 -6.65
CA SER A 355 -18.20 -25.88 -6.10
C SER A 355 -18.00 -27.25 -6.78
N ASP A 356 -17.36 -27.27 -7.96
CA ASP A 356 -16.99 -28.47 -8.72
C ASP A 356 -15.56 -28.32 -9.31
N VAL A 357 -14.54 -28.36 -8.44
CA VAL A 357 -13.11 -28.33 -8.85
C VAL A 357 -12.75 -29.46 -9.83
N GLU A 358 -13.50 -30.56 -9.81
CA GLU A 358 -13.36 -31.75 -10.66
C GLU A 358 -13.83 -31.53 -12.11
N LYS A 359 -14.65 -30.49 -12.40
CA LYS A 359 -15.14 -30.27 -13.76
C LYS A 359 -13.97 -29.94 -14.69
N VAL A 360 -13.81 -30.76 -15.73
CA VAL A 360 -12.77 -30.61 -16.76
C VAL A 360 -12.75 -29.19 -17.32
N GLU A 361 -13.88 -28.51 -17.47
CA GLU A 361 -13.93 -27.11 -17.95
C GLU A 361 -13.29 -26.09 -17.02
N VAL A 362 -13.43 -26.26 -15.70
CA VAL A 362 -12.87 -25.38 -14.67
C VAL A 362 -11.35 -25.47 -14.67
N ARG A 363 -10.80 -26.66 -14.88
CA ARG A 363 -9.35 -26.89 -15.00
C ARG A 363 -8.79 -26.60 -16.40
N SER A 364 -9.51 -26.99 -17.46
CA SER A 364 -9.01 -26.93 -18.83
C SER A 364 -9.03 -25.53 -19.45
N LYS A 365 -9.99 -24.66 -19.11
CA LYS A 365 -10.05 -23.30 -19.67
C LYS A 365 -8.83 -22.44 -19.25
N PRO A 366 -8.46 -22.36 -17.95
CA PRO A 366 -7.23 -21.69 -17.56
C PRO A 366 -5.99 -22.40 -18.12
N PHE A 367 -5.94 -23.74 -18.09
CA PHE A 367 -4.79 -24.49 -18.64
C PHE A 367 -4.56 -24.18 -20.12
N GLN A 368 -5.59 -24.27 -20.96
CA GLN A 368 -5.52 -23.98 -22.39
C GLN A 368 -5.14 -22.51 -22.63
N ARG A 369 -5.67 -21.58 -21.82
CA ARG A 369 -5.37 -20.16 -21.95
C ARG A 369 -3.89 -19.87 -21.66
N TYR A 370 -3.38 -20.32 -20.52
CA TYR A 370 -2.00 -20.08 -20.10
C TYR A 370 -0.95 -20.93 -20.84
N SER A 371 -1.34 -22.08 -21.39
CA SER A 371 -0.47 -22.91 -22.24
C SER A 371 -0.45 -22.49 -23.72
N SER A 372 -1.39 -21.66 -24.17
CA SER A 372 -1.52 -21.28 -25.58
C SER A 372 -0.29 -20.56 -26.15
N SER A 373 0.00 -20.82 -27.43
CA SER A 373 1.15 -20.21 -28.13
C SER A 373 1.01 -18.69 -28.35
N SER A 374 -0.21 -18.17 -28.33
CA SER A 374 -0.50 -16.72 -28.34
C SER A 374 -0.17 -16.08 -26.99
N PHE A 375 -0.51 -16.75 -25.88
CA PHE A 375 -0.15 -16.33 -24.53
C PHE A 375 1.37 -16.29 -24.31
N ARG A 376 2.08 -17.36 -24.72
CA ARG A 376 3.56 -17.43 -24.65
C ARG A 376 4.26 -16.35 -25.50
N ARG A 377 3.67 -15.96 -26.64
CA ARG A 377 4.18 -14.86 -27.48
C ARG A 377 3.93 -13.48 -26.88
N ASN A 378 2.75 -13.23 -26.32
CA ASN A 378 2.40 -11.94 -25.73
C ASN A 378 3.20 -11.65 -24.44
N SER A 379 3.42 -12.66 -23.60
CA SER A 379 4.31 -12.57 -22.43
C SER A 379 5.76 -12.27 -22.84
N ALA A 380 6.29 -12.95 -23.86
CA ALA A 380 7.63 -12.68 -24.39
C ALA A 380 7.79 -11.30 -25.05
N ASN A 381 6.76 -10.79 -25.73
CA ASN A 381 6.79 -9.45 -26.34
C ASN A 381 6.70 -8.32 -25.30
N CYS A 382 5.99 -8.52 -24.19
CA CYS A 382 6.00 -7.59 -23.07
C CYS A 382 7.41 -7.43 -22.45
N MET A 383 8.26 -8.46 -22.54
CA MET A 383 9.67 -8.37 -22.13
C MET A 383 10.55 -7.59 -23.11
N LYS A 384 10.25 -7.61 -24.42
CA LYS A 384 11.07 -6.96 -25.47
C LYS A 384 10.81 -5.46 -25.63
N THR A 385 9.60 -4.99 -25.38
CA THR A 385 9.25 -3.55 -25.52
C THR A 385 9.80 -2.66 -24.40
N ARG A 386 10.44 -3.22 -23.36
CA ARG A 386 10.94 -2.49 -22.19
C ARG A 386 12.35 -1.88 -22.35
N ASN A 387 12.94 -1.90 -23.55
CA ASN A 387 14.28 -1.36 -23.83
C ASN A 387 14.31 0.05 -24.46
N VAL A 388 13.20 0.81 -24.40
CA VAL A 388 13.15 2.18 -24.92
C VAL A 388 13.07 3.20 -23.77
N SER A 389 14.22 3.47 -23.14
CA SER A 389 14.51 4.76 -22.47
C SER A 389 15.99 4.88 -22.07
N LYS A 390 16.90 4.65 -23.03
CA LYS A 390 18.19 5.35 -22.98
C LYS A 390 17.97 6.79 -23.47
N ILE A 391 17.41 7.65 -22.62
CA ILE A 391 17.61 9.09 -22.79
C ILE A 391 19.07 9.34 -22.42
N LYS A 392 19.92 9.41 -23.45
CA LYS A 392 21.31 9.86 -23.32
C LYS A 392 21.27 11.27 -22.74
N ARG A 393 21.84 11.44 -21.55
CA ARG A 393 22.28 12.76 -21.05
C ARG A 393 23.27 13.34 -22.06
N LYS A 394 22.94 14.50 -22.61
CA LYS A 394 23.89 15.52 -23.04
C LYS A 394 23.47 16.82 -22.39
#